data_AF-A0A2X3GQD9-F1
#
_entry.id   AF-A0A2X3GQD9-F1
#
_cell.length_a   1.000
_cell.length_b   1.000
_cell.length_c   1.000
_cell.angle_alpha   90.00
_cell.angle_beta   90.00
_cell.angle_gamma   90.00
#
_symmetry.space_group_name_H-M   'P 1'
#
loop_
_entity.id
_entity.type
_entity.pdbx_description
1 polymer ?
#
loop_
_entity_poly.entity_id
_entity_poly.type
_entity_poly.pdbx_seq_one_letter_code
_entity_poly.pdbx_strand_id
1 'polypeptide(L)'
;MKMYVQLDEAKYVTAWSHVPQASFIEVECDEKLASQCLLDCVQVKEGKAVVDSKRQAELVEAFSQPSVLEQVQKQLSLLVRDAAQQASRIEQLQEISAKSAQTQAYLAAQVAKLEGGEEQ
;
A
#
# COMPACT_ATOMS: atom_id res chain seq x y z
N MET A 1 18.35 2.41 36.56
CA MET A 1 19.23 1.27 36.20
C MET A 1 20.34 1.79 35.30
N LYS A 2 21.48 1.10 35.18
CA LYS A 2 22.56 1.49 34.25
C LYS A 2 22.61 0.52 33.06
N MET A 3 22.80 1.06 31.87
CA MET A 3 22.94 0.33 30.61
C MET A 3 24.02 0.98 29.76
N TYR A 4 24.56 0.22 28.80
CA TYR A 4 25.47 0.74 27.79
C TYR A 4 24.68 0.97 26.51
N VAL A 5 24.79 2.16 25.90
CA VAL A 5 24.11 2.49 24.65
C VAL A 5 25.07 3.00 23.60
N GLN A 6 24.79 2.65 22.35
CA GLN A 6 25.40 3.28 21.19
C GLN A 6 24.51 4.43 20.73
N LEU A 7 25.11 5.56 20.36
CA LEU A 7 24.40 6.72 19.87
C LEU A 7 24.69 7.01 18.40
N ASP A 8 23.72 7.57 17.70
CA ASP A 8 23.92 8.23 16.41
C ASP A 8 24.51 9.65 16.58
N GLU A 9 24.76 10.32 15.45
CA GLU A 9 25.26 11.71 15.42
C GLU A 9 24.30 12.70 16.10
N ALA A 10 23.01 12.39 16.16
CA ALA A 10 21.96 13.19 16.79
C ALA A 10 21.72 12.83 18.29
N LYS A 11 22.57 11.97 18.87
CA LYS A 11 22.51 11.48 20.26
C LYS A 11 21.31 10.59 20.59
N TYR A 12 20.73 9.94 19.59
CA TYR A 12 19.69 8.93 19.78
C TYR A 12 20.28 7.53 19.88
N VAL A 13 19.64 6.69 20.68
CA VAL A 13 20.08 5.32 20.94
C VAL A 13 19.80 4.43 19.72
N THR A 14 20.88 3.85 19.18
CA THR A 14 20.84 2.91 18.05
C THR A 14 21.07 1.46 18.49
N ALA A 15 21.65 1.24 19.68
CA ALA A 15 21.81 -0.09 20.26
C ALA A 15 21.87 -0.04 21.79
N TRP A 16 21.42 -1.12 22.44
CA TRP A 16 21.49 -1.35 23.88
C TRP A 16 22.41 -2.53 24.21
N SER A 17 23.10 -2.46 25.35
CA SER A 17 23.95 -3.53 25.86
C SER A 17 23.98 -3.53 27.38
N HIS A 18 23.95 -4.72 27.97
CA HIS A 18 24.16 -4.92 29.41
C HIS A 18 25.64 -4.96 29.80
N VAL A 19 26.52 -5.12 28.81
CA VAL A 19 27.97 -5.19 28.99
C VAL A 19 28.66 -4.00 28.33
N PRO A 20 29.79 -3.53 28.88
CA PRO A 20 30.57 -2.48 28.25
C PRO A 20 31.12 -2.96 26.91
N GLN A 21 30.98 -2.13 25.88
CA GLN A 21 31.50 -2.39 24.54
C GLN A 21 32.23 -1.16 24.01
N ALA A 22 33.12 -1.36 23.04
CA ALA A 22 33.76 -0.24 22.34
C ALA A 22 32.69 0.63 21.67
N SER A 23 32.81 1.95 21.79
CA SER A 23 31.87 2.94 21.24
C SER A 23 30.51 3.05 21.95
N PHE A 24 30.28 2.30 23.04
CA PHE A 24 29.08 2.45 23.86
C PHE A 24 29.36 3.35 25.07
N ILE A 25 28.36 4.12 25.48
CA ILE A 25 28.42 4.97 26.67
C ILE A 25 27.51 4.41 27.76
N GLU A 26 27.94 4.54 29.02
CA GLU A 26 27.10 4.19 30.16
C GLU A 26 26.06 5.29 30.40
N VAL A 27 24.79 4.91 30.50
CA VAL A 27 23.67 5.82 30.73
C VAL A 27 22.75 5.28 31.81
N GLU A 28 22.12 6.20 32.54
CA GLU A 28 21.03 5.88 33.44
C GLU A 28 19.72 5.75 32.65
N CYS A 29 18.98 4.66 32.84
CA CYS A 29 17.70 4.45 32.20
C CYS A 29 16.66 3.88 33.18
N ASP A 30 15.40 4.10 32.84
CA ASP A 30 14.27 3.46 33.50
C ASP A 30 14.15 1.99 33.10
N GLU A 31 13.56 1.19 33.99
CA GLU A 31 13.37 -0.25 33.79
C GLU A 31 12.47 -0.57 32.58
N LYS A 32 11.50 0.31 32.29
CA LYS A 32 10.63 0.19 31.11
C LYS A 32 11.41 0.39 29.80
N LEU A 33 12.30 1.37 29.76
CA LEU A 33 13.19 1.62 28.62
C LEU A 33 14.13 0.44 28.38
N ALA A 34 14.70 -0.06 29.47
CA ALA A 34 15.56 -1.22 29.48
C ALA A 34 14.88 -2.49 28.96
N SER A 35 13.61 -2.71 29.31
CA SER A 35 12.86 -3.91 28.94
C SER A 35 12.32 -3.85 27.52
N GLN A 36 11.98 -2.66 27.03
CA GLN A 36 11.41 -2.47 25.70
C GLN A 36 12.46 -2.28 24.62
N CYS A 37 13.73 -2.08 25.00
CA CYS A 37 14.86 -1.87 24.09
C CYS A 37 14.52 -0.87 22.97
N LEU A 38 13.86 0.23 23.32
CA LEU A 38 13.40 1.21 22.33
C LEU A 38 14.60 1.83 21.60
N LEU A 39 14.57 1.76 20.28
CA LEU A 39 15.59 2.32 19.38
C LEU A 39 15.05 3.55 18.66
N ASP A 40 15.94 4.44 18.23
CA ASP A 40 15.65 5.59 17.36
C ASP A 40 14.62 6.61 17.91
N CYS A 41 14.14 6.43 19.13
CA CYS A 41 13.21 7.33 19.83
C CYS A 41 13.65 7.62 21.27
N VAL A 42 14.85 7.19 21.66
CA VAL A 42 15.43 7.46 22.98
C VAL A 42 16.65 8.32 22.79
N GLN A 43 16.71 9.47 23.47
CA GLN A 43 17.84 10.40 23.42
C GLN A 43 18.55 10.45 24.76
N VAL A 44 19.87 10.58 24.74
CA VAL A 44 20.66 10.74 25.97
C VAL A 44 20.81 12.22 26.29
N LYS A 45 20.23 12.65 27.41
CA LYS A 45 20.34 14.01 27.96
C LYS A 45 20.96 13.93 29.35
N GLU A 46 22.09 14.61 29.55
CA GLU A 46 22.79 14.67 30.84
C GLU A 46 23.13 13.29 31.43
N GLY A 47 23.46 12.31 30.57
CA GLY A 47 23.77 10.94 30.98
C GLY A 47 22.53 10.08 31.29
N LYS A 48 21.32 10.59 31.07
CA LYS A 48 20.06 9.85 31.22
C LYS A 48 19.41 9.59 29.87
N ALA A 49 18.93 8.36 29.68
CA ALA A 49 18.14 7.98 28.53
C ALA A 49 16.68 8.44 28.72
N VAL A 50 16.20 9.31 27.82
CA VAL A 50 14.86 9.88 27.86
C VAL A 50 14.16 9.60 26.53
N VAL A 51 12.91 9.12 26.59
CA VAL A 51 12.09 8.91 25.38
C VAL A 51 11.71 10.27 24.79
N ASP A 52 11.98 10.43 23.50
CA ASP A 52 11.43 11.48 22.68
C ASP A 52 10.05 11.04 22.18
N SER A 53 9.00 11.37 22.94
CA SER A 53 7.62 10.98 22.61
C SER A 53 7.17 11.47 21.24
N LYS A 54 7.72 12.60 20.76
CA LYS A 54 7.37 13.13 19.44
C LYS A 54 7.96 12.24 18.35
N ARG A 55 9.25 11.94 18.42
CA ARG A 55 9.92 11.05 17.46
C ARG A 55 9.36 9.62 17.53
N GLN A 56 8.99 9.15 18.72
CA GLN A 56 8.30 7.87 18.87
C GLN A 56 6.96 7.85 18.13
N ALA A 57 6.15 8.91 18.27
CA ALA A 57 4.87 9.01 17.57
C ALA A 57 5.08 9.06 16.05
N GLU A 58 6.06 9.82 15.57
CA GLU A 58 6.41 9.91 14.13
C GLU A 58 6.85 8.55 13.57
N LEU A 59 7.66 7.78 14.31
CA LEU A 59 8.07 6.43 13.90
C LEU A 59 6.88 5.48 13.87
N VAL A 60 6.05 5.48 14.91
CA VAL A 60 4.84 4.65 14.95
C VAL A 60 3.91 4.99 13.80
N GLU A 61 3.73 6.28 13.49
CA GLU A 61 2.93 6.72 12.36
C GLU A 61 3.53 6.21 11.04
N ALA A 62 4.84 6.36 10.84
CA ALA A 62 5.53 5.88 9.64
C ALA A 62 5.39 4.37 9.45
N PHE A 63 5.47 3.57 10.51
CA PHE A 63 5.26 2.12 10.47
C PHE A 63 3.78 1.72 10.33
N SER A 64 2.85 2.58 10.73
CA SER A 64 1.40 2.34 10.59
C SER A 64 0.87 2.64 9.18
N GLN A 65 1.63 3.37 8.36
CA GLN A 65 1.24 3.61 6.99
C GLN A 65 1.39 2.33 6.16
N PRO A 66 0.40 1.99 5.31
CA PRO A 66 0.51 0.86 4.41
C PRO A 66 1.74 1.06 3.54
N SER A 67 2.56 0.01 3.47
CA SER A 67 3.77 0.01 2.65
C SER A 67 3.43 0.36 1.20
N VAL A 68 4.37 0.96 0.48
CA VAL A 68 4.22 1.23 -0.97
C VAL A 68 3.79 -0.04 -1.72
N LEU A 69 4.29 -1.20 -1.30
CA LEU A 69 3.92 -2.50 -1.85
C LEU A 69 2.43 -2.81 -1.66
N GLU A 70 1.89 -2.63 -0.46
CA GLU A 70 0.47 -2.86 -0.17
C GLU A 70 -0.43 -1.89 -0.95
N GLN A 71 0.00 -0.62 -1.08
CA GLN A 71 -0.72 0.38 -1.87
C GLN A 71 -0.77 0.00 -3.35
N VAL A 72 0.37 -0.43 -3.92
CA VAL A 72 0.46 -0.89 -5.31
C VAL A 72 -0.39 -2.15 -5.52
N GLN A 73 -0.33 -3.11 -4.61
CA GLN A 73 -1.13 -4.34 -4.71
C GLN A 73 -2.63 -4.04 -4.72
N LYS A 74 -3.07 -3.10 -3.88
CA LYS A 74 -4.47 -2.64 -3.88
C LYS A 74 -4.85 -1.99 -5.21
N GLN A 75 -4.04 -1.08 -5.75
CA GLN A 75 -4.30 -0.45 -7.05
C GLN A 75 -4.35 -1.47 -8.18
N LEU A 76 -3.45 -2.45 -8.17
CA LEU A 76 -3.38 -3.50 -9.19
C LEU A 76 -4.62 -4.39 -9.15
N SER A 77 -5.10 -4.74 -7.94
CA SER A 77 -6.36 -5.49 -7.78
C SER A 77 -7.59 -4.75 -8.33
N LEU A 78 -7.65 -3.43 -8.13
CA LEU A 78 -8.72 -2.59 -8.67
C LEU A 78 -8.64 -2.54 -10.20
N LEU A 79 -7.45 -2.32 -10.75
CA LEU A 79 -7.23 -2.23 -12.19
C LEU A 79 -7.60 -3.54 -12.91
N VAL A 80 -7.24 -4.69 -12.34
CA VAL A 80 -7.60 -6.01 -12.89
C VAL A 80 -9.11 -6.21 -12.90
N ARG A 81 -9.80 -5.81 -11.83
CA ARG A 81 -11.26 -5.89 -11.76
C ARG A 81 -11.93 -5.01 -12.80
N ASP A 82 -11.46 -3.78 -12.96
CA ASP A 82 -12.00 -2.83 -13.95
C ASP A 82 -11.75 -3.34 -15.38
N ALA A 83 -10.56 -3.88 -15.67
CA ALA A 83 -10.25 -4.49 -16.95
C ALA A 83 -11.17 -5.68 -17.27
N ALA A 84 -11.43 -6.55 -16.30
CA ALA A 84 -12.37 -7.66 -16.48
C ALA A 84 -13.81 -7.18 -16.74
N GLN A 85 -14.26 -6.13 -16.05
CA GLN A 85 -15.57 -5.53 -16.31
C GLN A 85 -15.65 -4.89 -17.70
N GLN A 86 -14.59 -4.22 -18.15
CA GLN A 86 -14.55 -3.66 -19.49
C GLN A 86 -14.56 -4.73 -20.57
N ALA A 87 -13.80 -5.82 -20.39
CA ALA A 87 -13.80 -6.95 -21.32
C ALA A 87 -15.21 -7.54 -21.48
N SER A 88 -15.92 -7.78 -20.38
CA SER A 88 -17.30 -8.27 -20.41
C SER A 88 -18.27 -7.32 -21.13
N ARG A 89 -18.12 -6.00 -20.95
CA ARG A 89 -18.93 -5.02 -21.68
C ARG A 89 -18.63 -5.02 -23.17
N ILE A 90 -17.37 -5.19 -23.56
CA ILE A 90 -16.96 -5.27 -24.96
C ILE A 90 -17.59 -6.51 -25.61
N GLU A 91 -17.55 -7.67 -24.95
CA GLU A 91 -18.18 -8.90 -25.45
C GLU A 91 -19.70 -8.70 -25.63
N GLN A 92 -20.39 -8.11 -24.66
CA GLN A 92 -21.82 -7.80 -24.79
C GLN A 92 -22.13 -6.86 -25.97
N LEU A 93 -21.31 -5.82 -26.17
CA LEU A 93 -21.47 -4.91 -27.29
C LEU A 93 -21.24 -5.60 -28.63
N GLN A 94 -20.27 -6.51 -28.72
CA GLN A 94 -20.04 -7.31 -29.92
C GLN A 94 -21.23 -8.22 -30.24
N GLU A 95 -21.81 -8.89 -29.23
CA GLU A 95 -23.01 -9.71 -29.42
C GLU A 95 -24.21 -8.88 -29.90
N ILE A 96 -24.44 -7.71 -29.29
CA ILE A 96 -25.53 -6.80 -29.68
C ILE A 96 -25.31 -6.32 -31.11
N SER A 97 -24.09 -5.93 -31.47
CA SER A 97 -23.73 -5.50 -32.82
C SER A 97 -24.00 -6.61 -33.85
N ALA A 98 -23.58 -7.84 -33.57
CA ALA A 98 -23.81 -8.99 -34.45
C ALA A 98 -25.31 -9.28 -34.65
N LYS A 99 -26.09 -9.28 -33.56
CA LYS A 99 -27.56 -9.46 -33.63
C LYS A 99 -28.25 -8.34 -34.41
N SER A 100 -27.81 -7.10 -34.21
CA SER A 100 -28.33 -5.95 -34.95
C SER A 100 -28.06 -6.08 -36.45
N ALA A 101 -26.83 -6.43 -36.84
CA ALA A 101 -26.46 -6.65 -38.23
C ALA A 101 -27.29 -7.78 -38.89
N GLN A 102 -27.51 -8.90 -38.18
CA GLN A 102 -28.37 -9.98 -38.68
C GLN A 102 -29.82 -9.54 -38.87
N THR A 103 -30.36 -8.78 -37.91
CA THR A 103 -31.73 -8.27 -37.98
C THR A 103 -31.90 -7.29 -39.14
N GLN A 104 -30.93 -6.40 -39.35
CA GLN A 104 -30.92 -5.47 -40.49
C GLN A 104 -30.86 -6.22 -41.83
N ALA A 105 -30.01 -7.23 -41.95
CA ALA A 105 -29.92 -8.05 -43.16
C ALA A 105 -31.23 -8.80 -43.44
N TYR A 106 -31.86 -9.36 -42.41
CA TYR A 106 -33.17 -10.02 -42.53
C TYR A 106 -34.27 -9.05 -43.00
N LEU A 107 -34.37 -7.87 -42.37
CA LEU A 107 -35.36 -6.86 -42.74
C LEU A 107 -35.13 -6.35 -44.18
N ALA A 108 -33.88 -6.10 -44.57
CA ALA A 108 -33.54 -5.70 -45.93
C ALA A 108 -33.97 -6.75 -46.97
N ALA A 109 -33.74 -8.04 -46.69
CA ALA A 109 -34.20 -9.12 -47.55
C ALA A 109 -35.73 -9.21 -47.62
N GLN A 110 -36.43 -8.96 -46.50
CA GLN A 110 -37.88 -8.97 -46.46
C GLN A 110 -38.49 -7.81 -47.26
N VAL A 111 -37.92 -6.61 -47.15
CA VAL A 111 -38.33 -5.43 -47.92
C VAL A 111 -38.14 -5.69 -49.42
N ALA A 112 -36.95 -6.15 -49.83
CA ALA A 112 -36.67 -6.45 -51.25
C ALA A 112 -37.64 -7.49 -51.84
N LYS A 113 -38.07 -8.48 -51.04
CA LYS A 113 -39.05 -9.47 -51.46
C LYS A 113 -40.47 -8.88 -51.64
N LEU A 114 -40.84 -7.92 -50.81
CA LEU A 114 -42.14 -7.23 -50.91
C LEU A 114 -42.16 -6.27 -52.09
N GLU A 115 -41.10 -5.50 -52.30
CA GLU A 115 -40.97 -4.56 -53.43
C GLU A 115 -40.89 -5.27 -54.78
N GLY A 116 -40.24 -6.44 -54.87
CA GLY A 116 -40.21 -7.26 -56.10
C GLY A 116 -41.51 -8.04 -56.39
N GLY A 117 -42.49 -8.00 -55.48
CA GLY A 117 -43.77 -8.70 -55.63
C GLY A 117 -44.91 -7.86 -56.23
N GLU A 118 -44.70 -6.56 -56.45
CA GLU A 118 -45.72 -5.62 -56.95
C GLU A 118 -45.74 -5.45 -58.48
N GLU A 119 -44.88 -6.15 -59.24
CA GLU A 119 -44.80 -6.05 -60.72
C GLU A 119 -45.48 -7.22 -61.49
N GLN A 120 -46.54 -7.85 -60.96
CA GLN A 120 -47.34 -8.84 -61.71
C GLN A 120 -48.77 -8.39 -61.98
#